data_AF-A0A960MU55-F1
#
_entry.id   AF-A0A960MU55-F1
#
_cell.length_a   1.000
_cell.length_b   1.000
_cell.length_c   1.000
_cell.angle_alpha   90.00
_cell.angle_beta   90.00
_cell.angle_gamma   90.00
#
_symmetry.space_group_name_H-M   'P 1'
#
loop_
_entity.id
_entity.type
_entity.pdbx_description
1 polymer ?
#
loop_
_entity_poly.entity_id
_entity_poly.type
_entity_poly.pdbx_seq_one_letter_code
_entity_poly.pdbx_strand_id
1 'polypeptide(L)'
;MRTIFTTGQVAKICKVAPRTVSKWFDSGRLRGYRIPGSQDRRIPREHLIRFLKEHGMPLGELEDEAMGKLLLVGVDATMRGALETVLPPEDFKTELAASGFEAGIQAESLHPDCVVIDFAMGRNEALMIAQNLRRNTDYADTVLIALLSDEDTASGFDRTIFNETFRKPFDAALLAERIRTLVSRRKTLV
;
A
#
# COMPACT_ATOMS: atom_id res chain seq x y z
N MET A 1 -9.60 5.86 1.84
CA MET A 1 -9.12 5.70 3.23
C MET A 1 -10.04 6.48 4.15
N ARG A 2 -10.14 6.15 5.46
CA ARG A 2 -10.95 6.99 6.36
C ARG A 2 -10.20 8.28 6.68
N THR A 3 -10.73 9.40 6.23
CA THR A 3 -10.13 10.74 6.40
C THR A 3 -10.45 11.36 7.77
N ILE A 4 -11.48 10.85 8.45
CA ILE A 4 -12.00 11.39 9.71
C ILE A 4 -12.30 10.26 10.70
N PHE A 5 -11.82 10.41 11.93
CA PHE A 5 -11.98 9.46 13.01
C PHE A 5 -12.91 9.97 14.11
N THR A 6 -13.65 9.07 14.74
CA THR A 6 -14.37 9.30 16.00
C THR A 6 -13.45 9.05 17.18
N THR A 7 -13.80 9.58 18.37
CA THR A 7 -13.03 9.32 19.60
C THR A 7 -12.90 7.84 19.91
N GLY A 8 -13.94 7.04 19.65
CA GLY A 8 -13.89 5.59 19.84
C GLY A 8 -12.92 4.88 18.90
N GLN A 9 -12.80 5.34 17.65
CA GLN A 9 -11.82 4.79 16.70
C GLN A 9 -10.40 5.15 17.11
N VAL A 10 -10.15 6.43 17.44
CA VAL A 10 -8.83 6.86 17.94
C VAL A 10 -8.42 6.11 19.20
N ALA A 11 -9.38 5.84 20.10
CA ALA A 11 -9.14 5.10 21.32
C ALA A 11 -8.67 3.66 21.04
N LYS A 12 -9.26 2.99 20.05
CA LYS A 12 -8.81 1.65 19.60
C LYS A 12 -7.39 1.70 19.05
N ILE A 13 -7.11 2.63 18.15
CA ILE A 13 -5.79 2.81 17.51
C ILE A 13 -4.70 3.03 18.58
N CYS A 14 -4.96 3.96 19.50
CA CYS A 14 -4.00 4.33 20.55
C CYS A 14 -3.99 3.35 21.73
N LYS A 15 -4.85 2.32 21.73
CA LYS A 15 -5.06 1.38 22.83
C LYS A 15 -5.32 2.06 24.18
N VAL A 16 -6.15 3.11 24.17
CA VAL A 16 -6.57 3.85 25.38
C VAL A 16 -8.09 3.86 25.55
N ALA A 17 -8.58 4.28 26.71
CA ALA A 17 -10.02 4.48 26.92
C ALA A 17 -10.56 5.67 26.09
N PRO A 18 -11.78 5.59 25.52
CA PRO A 18 -12.39 6.71 24.78
C PRO A 18 -12.46 8.03 25.55
N ARG A 19 -12.60 7.96 26.88
CA ARG A 19 -12.60 9.13 27.77
C ARG A 19 -11.25 9.88 27.73
N THR A 20 -10.14 9.16 27.56
CA THR A 20 -8.81 9.74 27.44
C THR A 20 -8.69 10.56 26.15
N VAL A 21 -9.19 10.02 25.03
CA VAL A 21 -9.21 10.74 23.75
C VAL A 21 -10.11 11.98 23.83
N SER A 22 -11.29 11.87 24.45
CA SER A 22 -12.15 13.03 24.67
C SER A 22 -11.45 14.13 25.48
N LYS A 23 -10.67 13.78 26.51
CA LYS A 23 -9.87 14.76 27.27
C LYS A 23 -8.79 15.41 26.41
N TRP A 24 -8.06 14.66 25.57
CA TRP A 24 -7.08 15.23 24.66
C TRP A 24 -7.72 16.21 23.68
N PHE A 25 -8.91 15.88 23.17
CA PHE A 25 -9.67 16.76 22.29
C PHE A 25 -10.17 18.01 23.01
N ASP A 26 -10.82 17.86 24.16
CA ASP A 26 -11.45 18.97 24.89
C ASP A 26 -10.41 19.93 25.49
N SER A 27 -9.20 19.44 25.77
CA SER A 27 -8.05 20.28 26.17
C SER A 27 -7.34 20.96 25.00
N GLY A 28 -7.73 20.69 23.76
CA GLY A 28 -7.12 21.25 22.56
C GLY A 28 -5.79 20.59 22.14
N ARG A 29 -5.31 19.59 22.90
CA ARG A 29 -4.09 18.83 22.58
C ARG A 29 -4.26 18.02 21.28
N LEU A 30 -5.42 17.40 21.10
CA LEU A 30 -5.79 16.70 19.87
C LEU A 30 -6.80 17.55 19.08
N ARG A 31 -6.35 18.11 17.96
CA ARG A 31 -7.18 19.00 17.13
C ARG A 31 -8.27 18.24 16.38
N GLY A 32 -9.42 18.89 16.21
CA GLY A 32 -10.54 18.45 15.39
C GLY A 32 -11.75 19.37 15.58
N TYR A 33 -12.93 18.91 15.21
CA TYR A 33 -14.16 19.70 15.27
C TYR A 33 -15.33 18.91 15.86
N ARG A 34 -16.34 19.63 16.34
CA ARG A 34 -17.62 19.03 16.76
C ARG A 34 -18.65 19.17 15.65
N ILE A 35 -19.54 18.20 15.52
CA ILE A 35 -20.65 18.29 14.57
C ILE A 35 -21.67 19.31 15.11
N PRO A 36 -22.12 20.29 14.30
CA PRO A 36 -23.18 21.22 14.70
C PRO A 36 -24.42 20.46 15.19
N GLY A 37 -24.94 20.81 16.38
CA GLY A 37 -26.11 20.15 16.96
C GLY A 37 -25.85 18.80 17.65
N SER A 38 -24.59 18.34 17.73
CA SER A 38 -24.21 17.12 18.47
C SER A 38 -22.98 17.33 19.35
N GLN A 39 -22.82 16.49 20.37
CA GLN A 39 -21.61 16.42 21.19
C GLN A 39 -20.50 15.55 20.56
N ASP A 40 -20.78 15.03 19.37
CA ASP A 40 -19.88 14.20 18.59
C ASP A 40 -18.65 14.96 18.12
N ARG A 41 -17.49 14.37 18.42
CA ARG A 41 -16.17 14.86 18.00
C ARG A 41 -15.73 14.14 16.72
N ARG A 42 -15.07 14.87 15.84
CA ARG A 42 -14.46 14.39 14.60
C ARG A 42 -13.01 14.85 14.54
N ILE A 43 -12.12 13.89 14.34
CA ILE A 43 -10.66 14.06 14.39
C ILE A 43 -10.11 13.75 13.00
N PRO A 44 -9.70 14.75 12.21
CA PRO A 44 -9.05 14.53 10.93
C PRO A 44 -7.77 13.69 11.07
N ARG A 45 -7.51 12.82 10.10
CA ARG A 45 -6.33 11.94 10.07
C ARG A 45 -5.02 12.70 10.29
N GLU A 46 -4.85 13.84 9.61
CA GLU A 46 -3.62 14.64 9.72
C GLU A 46 -3.34 15.11 11.16
N HIS A 47 -4.39 15.48 11.90
CA HIS A 47 -4.28 16.01 13.25
C HIS A 47 -3.94 14.89 14.23
N LEU A 48 -4.50 13.70 14.00
CA LEU A 48 -4.17 12.50 14.78
C LEU A 48 -2.71 12.07 14.56
N ILE A 49 -2.26 11.98 13.31
CA ILE A 49 -0.86 11.61 13.00
C ILE A 49 0.11 12.61 13.64
N ARG A 50 -0.17 13.92 13.51
CA ARG A 50 0.67 14.96 14.12
C ARG A 50 0.73 14.81 15.63
N PHE A 51 -0.42 14.63 16.29
CA PHE A 51 -0.50 14.46 17.74
C PHE A 51 0.29 13.26 18.24
N LEU A 52 0.18 12.11 17.54
CA LEU A 52 0.89 10.88 17.91
C LEU A 52 2.41 11.04 17.77
N LYS A 53 2.88 11.62 16.65
CA LYS A 53 4.31 11.92 16.44
C LYS A 53 4.87 12.87 17.50
N GLU A 54 4.14 13.95 17.79
CA GLU A 54 4.56 14.96 18.78
C GLU A 54 4.70 14.38 20.20
N HIS A 55 3.88 13.38 20.54
CA HIS A 55 3.88 12.75 21.86
C HIS A 55 4.63 11.40 21.89
N GLY A 56 5.32 11.02 20.82
CA GLY A 56 6.07 9.77 20.73
C GLY A 56 5.19 8.51 20.88
N MET A 57 3.92 8.58 20.50
CA MET A 57 3.00 7.44 20.55
C MET A 57 3.03 6.64 19.24
N PRO A 58 2.94 5.31 19.30
CA PRO A 58 2.91 4.47 18.11
C PRO A 58 1.67 4.79 17.26
N LEU A 59 1.83 4.87 15.94
CA LEU A 59 0.74 5.15 15.01
C LEU A 59 -0.24 3.96 14.89
N GLY A 60 0.21 2.74 15.26
CA GLY A 60 -0.64 1.56 15.32
C GLY A 60 -1.24 1.23 13.95
N GLU A 61 -2.54 0.96 13.90
CA GLU A 61 -3.25 0.64 12.64
C GLU A 61 -3.21 1.79 11.60
N LEU A 62 -2.88 3.03 12.00
CA LEU A 62 -2.71 4.15 11.06
C LEU A 62 -1.39 4.07 10.28
N GLU A 63 -0.40 3.38 10.85
CA GLU A 63 0.90 3.09 10.25
C GLU A 63 0.74 2.02 9.18
N ASP A 64 -0.04 0.95 9.45
CA ASP A 64 -0.39 -0.09 8.46
C ASP A 64 -1.17 0.48 7.26
N GLU A 65 -1.96 1.54 7.46
CA GLU A 65 -2.62 2.26 6.36
C GLU A 65 -1.63 3.16 5.59
N ALA A 66 -0.62 3.73 6.24
CA ALA A 66 0.39 4.59 5.61
C ALA A 66 1.45 3.77 4.84
N MET A 67 1.86 2.63 5.41
CA MET A 67 2.86 1.71 4.87
C MET A 67 2.39 1.14 3.54
N GLY A 68 3.20 1.28 2.50
CA GLY A 68 2.91 0.70 1.19
C GLY A 68 2.93 -0.82 1.29
N LYS A 69 1.99 -1.51 0.66
CA LYS A 69 1.98 -2.98 0.63
C LYS A 69 2.37 -3.47 -0.76
N LEU A 70 3.48 -4.19 -0.85
CA LEU A 70 4.07 -4.63 -2.10
C LEU A 70 4.04 -6.16 -2.17
N LEU A 71 3.53 -6.71 -3.27
CA LEU A 71 3.65 -8.12 -3.59
C LEU A 71 4.59 -8.29 -4.79
N LEU A 72 5.67 -9.04 -4.61
CA LEU A 72 6.59 -9.38 -5.69
C LEU A 72 6.31 -10.80 -6.17
N VAL A 73 6.08 -10.97 -7.47
CA VAL A 73 5.71 -12.26 -8.08
C VAL A 73 6.78 -12.66 -9.09
N GLY A 74 7.40 -13.82 -8.87
CA GLY A 74 8.43 -14.38 -9.77
C GLY A 74 9.75 -13.61 -9.81
N VAL A 75 9.97 -12.65 -8.91
CA VAL A 75 11.17 -11.82 -8.84
C VAL A 75 12.33 -12.61 -8.24
N ASP A 76 13.51 -12.54 -8.87
CA ASP A 76 14.71 -13.23 -8.39
C ASP A 76 15.29 -12.64 -7.10
N ALA A 77 16.15 -13.41 -6.42
CA ALA A 77 16.73 -13.02 -5.13
C ALA A 77 17.60 -11.76 -5.21
N THR A 78 18.24 -11.50 -6.35
CA THR A 78 19.13 -10.35 -6.56
C THR A 78 18.31 -9.07 -6.63
N MET A 79 17.27 -9.05 -7.48
CA MET A 79 16.34 -7.93 -7.61
C MET A 79 15.57 -7.70 -6.31
N ARG A 80 15.14 -8.78 -5.63
CA ARG A 80 14.52 -8.68 -4.30
C ARG A 80 15.42 -7.95 -3.31
N GLY A 81 16.68 -8.39 -3.15
CA GLY A 81 17.60 -7.76 -2.20
C GLY A 81 17.90 -6.30 -2.55
N ALA A 82 18.00 -5.99 -3.85
CA ALA A 82 18.14 -4.61 -4.32
C ALA A 82 16.91 -3.77 -3.94
N LEU A 83 15.70 -4.29 -4.18
CA LEU A 83 14.44 -3.62 -3.83
C LEU A 83 14.28 -3.44 -2.32
N GLU A 84 14.58 -4.43 -1.49
CA GLU A 84 14.54 -4.33 -0.02
C GLU A 84 15.48 -3.25 0.51
N THR A 85 16.63 -3.03 -0.17
CA THR A 85 17.58 -1.97 0.20
C THR A 85 17.00 -0.58 -0.09
N VAL A 86 16.28 -0.42 -1.20
CA VAL A 86 15.72 0.88 -1.62
C VAL A 86 14.27 1.10 -1.19
N LEU A 87 13.56 0.08 -0.72
CA LEU A 87 12.20 0.09 -0.18
C LEU A 87 12.24 -0.56 1.22
N PRO A 88 12.67 0.20 2.25
CA PRO A 88 12.85 -0.34 3.58
C PRO A 88 11.52 -0.78 4.20
N PRO A 89 11.55 -1.73 5.15
CA PRO A 89 10.36 -2.28 5.80
C PRO A 89 9.56 -1.25 6.60
N GLU A 90 10.16 -0.10 6.92
CA GLU A 90 9.49 1.04 7.57
C GLU A 90 8.50 1.75 6.62
N ASP A 91 8.77 1.71 5.31
CA ASP A 91 7.94 2.36 4.28
C ASP A 91 7.04 1.35 3.56
N PHE A 92 7.54 0.12 3.35
CA PHE A 92 6.85 -0.91 2.58
C PHE A 92 6.87 -2.27 3.27
N LYS A 93 5.67 -2.85 3.46
CA LYS A 93 5.53 -4.27 3.74
C LYS A 93 5.57 -5.06 2.44
N THR A 94 6.56 -5.90 2.27
CA THR A 94 6.76 -6.70 1.05
C THR A 94 6.51 -8.18 1.31
N GLU A 95 5.69 -8.81 0.48
CA GLU A 95 5.50 -10.26 0.44
C GLU A 95 5.94 -10.82 -0.93
N LEU A 96 6.20 -12.13 -0.97
CA LEU A 96 6.70 -12.82 -2.16
C LEU A 96 5.75 -13.93 -2.60
N ALA A 97 5.66 -14.14 -3.91
CA ALA A 97 5.02 -15.31 -4.50
C ALA A 97 5.87 -15.86 -5.65
N ALA A 98 6.02 -17.18 -5.71
CA ALA A 98 6.73 -17.87 -6.77
C ALA A 98 5.83 -18.37 -7.91
N SER A 99 4.50 -18.40 -7.70
CA SER A 99 3.53 -18.92 -8.66
C SER A 99 2.22 -18.12 -8.63
N GLY A 100 1.37 -18.30 -9.64
CA GLY A 100 0.05 -17.67 -9.64
C GLY A 100 -0.87 -18.07 -8.49
N PHE A 101 -0.71 -19.29 -7.97
CA PHE A 101 -1.47 -19.76 -6.80
C PHE A 101 -1.02 -19.03 -5.52
N GLU A 102 0.29 -18.97 -5.28
CA GLU A 102 0.84 -18.22 -4.15
C GLU A 102 0.51 -16.73 -4.25
N ALA A 103 0.55 -16.16 -5.47
CA ALA A 103 0.20 -14.76 -5.69
C ALA A 103 -1.24 -14.46 -5.25
N GLY A 104 -2.18 -15.38 -5.49
CA GLY A 104 -3.55 -15.26 -5.01
C GLY A 104 -3.65 -15.30 -3.49
N ILE A 105 -2.98 -16.26 -2.84
CA ILE A 105 -2.97 -16.39 -1.37
C ILE A 105 -2.38 -15.13 -0.73
N GLN A 106 -1.24 -14.66 -1.24
CA GLN A 106 -0.56 -13.49 -0.70
C GLN A 106 -1.35 -12.21 -0.97
N ALA A 107 -1.99 -12.08 -2.14
CA ALA A 107 -2.87 -10.95 -2.43
C ALA A 107 -4.03 -10.86 -1.44
N GLU A 108 -4.64 -12.01 -1.11
CA GLU A 108 -5.75 -12.10 -0.16
C GLU A 108 -5.30 -11.74 1.27
N SER A 109 -4.13 -12.23 1.70
CA SER A 109 -3.65 -11.95 3.05
C SER A 109 -3.09 -10.54 3.23
N LEU A 110 -2.39 -10.01 2.22
CA LEU A 110 -1.70 -8.73 2.30
C LEU A 110 -2.63 -7.56 1.94
N HIS A 111 -3.56 -7.76 1.01
CA HIS A 111 -4.27 -6.71 0.27
C HIS A 111 -3.29 -5.67 -0.32
N PRO A 112 -2.50 -6.04 -1.33
CA PRO A 112 -1.38 -5.23 -1.81
C PRO A 112 -1.83 -3.93 -2.46
N ASP A 113 -1.07 -2.87 -2.18
CA ASP A 113 -1.16 -1.59 -2.87
C ASP A 113 -0.57 -1.66 -4.27
N CYS A 114 0.49 -2.45 -4.43
CA CYS A 114 1.18 -2.70 -5.68
C CYS A 114 1.58 -4.17 -5.80
N VAL A 115 1.43 -4.72 -7.01
CA VAL A 115 1.94 -6.04 -7.39
C VAL A 115 2.92 -5.85 -8.55
N VAL A 116 4.14 -6.35 -8.37
CA VAL A 116 5.17 -6.39 -9.41
C VAL A 116 5.26 -7.83 -9.91
N ILE A 117 5.02 -8.05 -11.20
CA ILE A 117 4.98 -9.38 -11.82
C ILE A 117 6.13 -9.49 -12.79
N ASP A 118 7.03 -10.43 -12.54
CA ASP A 118 8.16 -10.74 -13.43
C ASP A 118 7.75 -11.72 -14.53
N PHE A 119 7.95 -11.36 -15.79
CA PHE A 119 7.64 -12.25 -16.91
C PHE A 119 8.65 -13.39 -17.05
N ALA A 120 9.77 -13.36 -16.32
CA ALA A 120 10.71 -14.47 -16.25
C ALA A 120 10.07 -15.79 -15.74
N MET A 121 8.97 -15.72 -14.99
CA MET A 121 8.20 -16.92 -14.59
C MET A 121 7.41 -17.56 -15.74
N GLY A 122 7.31 -16.89 -16.89
CA GLY A 122 6.55 -17.31 -18.05
C GLY A 122 5.44 -16.31 -18.36
N ARG A 123 5.45 -15.80 -19.61
CA ARG A 123 4.51 -14.79 -20.09
C ARG A 123 3.04 -15.15 -19.85
N ASN A 124 2.64 -16.38 -20.16
CA ASN A 124 1.24 -16.80 -20.00
C ASN A 124 0.81 -16.79 -18.53
N GLU A 125 1.67 -17.24 -17.63
CA GLU A 125 1.38 -17.23 -16.19
C GLU A 125 1.30 -15.80 -15.65
N ALA A 126 2.27 -14.95 -15.99
CA ALA A 126 2.28 -13.54 -15.59
C ALA A 126 1.01 -12.79 -16.04
N LEU A 127 0.58 -12.99 -17.29
CA LEU A 127 -0.66 -12.41 -17.82
C LEU A 127 -1.90 -12.94 -17.11
N MET A 128 -1.94 -14.24 -16.81
CA MET A 128 -3.07 -14.87 -16.13
C MET A 128 -3.22 -14.34 -14.70
N ILE A 129 -2.11 -14.12 -13.98
CA ILE A 129 -2.10 -13.50 -12.65
C ILE A 129 -2.67 -12.08 -12.72
N ALA A 130 -2.16 -11.25 -13.64
CA ALA A 130 -2.63 -9.88 -13.81
C ALA A 130 -4.13 -9.82 -14.15
N GLN A 131 -4.60 -10.69 -15.04
CA GLN A 131 -6.02 -10.79 -15.42
C GLN A 131 -6.90 -11.22 -14.24
N ASN A 132 -6.47 -12.20 -13.46
CA ASN A 132 -7.21 -12.65 -12.28
C ASN A 132 -7.34 -11.54 -11.23
N LEU A 133 -6.25 -10.79 -10.98
CA LEU A 133 -6.30 -9.63 -10.10
C LEU A 133 -7.27 -8.57 -10.61
N ARG A 134 -7.24 -8.24 -11.91
CA ARG A 134 -8.16 -7.25 -12.51
C ARG A 134 -9.63 -7.66 -12.49
N ARG A 135 -9.93 -8.96 -12.51
CA ARG A 135 -11.31 -9.48 -12.43
C ARG A 135 -11.91 -9.35 -11.04
N ASN A 136 -11.09 -9.33 -10.00
CA ASN A 136 -11.55 -9.15 -8.64
C ASN A 136 -11.67 -7.65 -8.32
N THR A 137 -12.86 -7.20 -7.95
CA THR A 137 -13.14 -5.80 -7.60
C THR A 137 -12.34 -5.31 -6.41
N ASP A 138 -11.92 -6.21 -5.51
CA ASP A 138 -11.12 -5.87 -4.34
C ASP A 138 -9.70 -5.39 -4.73
N TYR A 139 -9.24 -5.74 -5.93
CA TYR A 139 -7.94 -5.35 -6.48
C TYR A 139 -8.06 -4.39 -7.68
N ALA A 140 -9.26 -3.82 -7.91
CA ALA A 140 -9.49 -2.90 -9.03
C ALA A 140 -8.51 -1.71 -9.01
N ASP A 141 -8.23 -1.20 -7.81
CA ASP A 141 -7.35 -0.06 -7.60
C ASP A 141 -5.87 -0.46 -7.42
N THR A 142 -5.54 -1.75 -7.32
CA THR A 142 -4.15 -2.23 -7.10
C THR A 142 -3.26 -1.87 -8.28
N VAL A 143 -2.08 -1.31 -7.98
CA VAL A 143 -1.10 -0.95 -9.02
C VAL A 143 -0.43 -2.22 -9.53
N LEU A 144 -0.51 -2.52 -10.82
CA LEU A 144 0.16 -3.66 -11.44
C LEU A 144 1.34 -3.17 -12.29
N ILE A 145 2.53 -3.68 -12.01
CA ILE A 145 3.75 -3.40 -12.78
C ILE A 145 4.27 -4.70 -13.38
N ALA A 146 4.59 -4.70 -14.67
CA ALA A 146 5.23 -5.84 -15.33
C ALA A 146 6.73 -5.63 -15.50
N LEU A 147 7.55 -6.63 -15.20
CA LEU A 147 8.97 -6.68 -15.55
C LEU A 147 9.15 -7.56 -16.79
N LEU A 148 9.67 -6.99 -17.86
CA LEU A 148 9.70 -7.57 -19.19
C LEU A 148 11.13 -7.84 -19.65
N SER A 149 11.32 -8.94 -20.37
CA SER A 149 12.50 -9.17 -21.19
C SER A 149 12.36 -8.51 -22.57
N ASP A 150 13.42 -8.59 -23.37
CA ASP A 150 13.42 -8.15 -24.77
C ASP A 150 12.42 -8.95 -25.63
N GLU A 151 12.31 -10.26 -25.40
CA GLU A 151 11.39 -11.14 -26.11
C GLU A 151 9.92 -10.81 -25.80
N ASP A 152 9.60 -10.52 -24.55
CA ASP A 152 8.25 -10.12 -24.12
C ASP A 152 7.81 -8.81 -24.78
N THR A 153 8.77 -7.89 -24.96
CA THR A 153 8.53 -6.60 -25.58
C THR A 153 8.22 -6.75 -27.07
N ALA A 154 8.97 -7.59 -27.77
CA ALA A 154 8.82 -7.82 -29.21
C ALA A 154 7.55 -8.61 -29.56
N SER A 155 7.18 -9.58 -28.71
CA SER A 155 6.07 -10.50 -28.97
C SER A 155 4.68 -9.92 -28.71
N GLY A 156 4.59 -8.72 -28.11
CA GLY A 156 3.38 -7.90 -27.98
C GLY A 156 2.26 -8.53 -27.13
N PHE A 157 1.76 -7.81 -26.13
CA PHE A 157 0.60 -8.19 -25.33
C PHE A 157 -0.23 -6.97 -24.98
N ASP A 158 -1.44 -7.19 -24.47
CA ASP A 158 -2.27 -6.10 -23.98
C ASP A 158 -1.65 -5.46 -22.73
N ARG A 159 -0.99 -4.31 -22.94
CA ARG A 159 -0.33 -3.56 -21.87
C ARG A 159 -1.30 -2.81 -20.97
N THR A 160 -2.57 -2.66 -21.38
CA THR A 160 -3.56 -1.85 -20.63
C THR A 160 -3.93 -2.45 -19.28
N ILE A 161 -3.68 -3.74 -19.08
CA ILE A 161 -3.89 -4.41 -17.78
C ILE A 161 -2.89 -3.93 -16.71
N PHE A 162 -1.72 -3.43 -17.13
CA PHE A 162 -0.68 -2.92 -16.25
C PHE A 162 -0.71 -1.40 -16.19
N ASN A 163 -0.42 -0.86 -15.01
CA ASN A 163 -0.24 0.57 -14.83
C ASN A 163 1.10 1.04 -15.40
N GLU A 164 2.14 0.20 -15.31
CA GLU A 164 3.47 0.51 -15.84
C GLU A 164 4.20 -0.78 -16.23
N THR A 165 5.15 -0.68 -17.17
CA THR A 165 5.99 -1.81 -17.57
C THR A 165 7.46 -1.39 -17.58
N PHE A 166 8.33 -2.31 -17.16
CA PHE A 166 9.77 -2.10 -17.05
C PHE A 166 10.50 -3.11 -17.92
N ARG A 167 11.34 -2.63 -18.84
CA ARG A 167 12.19 -3.50 -19.66
C ARG A 167 13.53 -3.72 -18.97
N LYS A 168 13.91 -4.99 -18.79
CA LYS A 168 15.22 -5.38 -18.26
C LYS A 168 16.33 -5.12 -19.31
N PRO A 169 17.54 -4.71 -18.91
CA PRO A 169 17.95 -4.37 -17.54
C PRO A 169 17.47 -2.96 -17.14
N PHE A 170 17.15 -2.78 -15.86
CA PHE A 170 16.80 -1.48 -15.27
C PHE A 170 17.36 -1.38 -13.86
N ASP A 171 17.45 -0.16 -13.33
CA ASP A 171 17.88 0.10 -11.96
C ASP A 171 16.73 -0.16 -10.96
N ALA A 172 16.99 -0.93 -9.91
CA ALA A 172 16.03 -1.18 -8.84
C ALA A 172 15.59 0.13 -8.14
N ALA A 173 16.46 1.13 -8.05
CA ALA A 173 16.12 2.45 -7.51
C ALA A 173 15.03 3.14 -8.36
N LEU A 174 15.09 3.02 -9.68
CA LEU A 174 14.08 3.55 -10.59
C LEU A 174 12.73 2.85 -10.37
N LEU A 175 12.73 1.51 -10.29
CA LEU A 175 11.51 0.76 -10.00
C LEU A 175 10.90 1.16 -8.65
N ALA A 176 11.72 1.30 -7.61
CA ALA A 176 11.29 1.73 -6.29
C ALA A 176 10.68 3.14 -6.28
N GLU A 177 11.28 4.09 -7.00
CA GLU A 177 10.73 5.45 -7.15
C GLU A 177 9.35 5.43 -7.83
N ARG A 178 9.19 4.60 -8.86
CA ARG A 178 7.90 4.43 -9.55
C ARG A 178 6.85 3.78 -8.67
N ILE A 179 7.21 2.74 -7.91
CA ILE A 179 6.32 2.11 -6.91
C ILE A 179 5.83 3.16 -5.91
N ARG A 180 6.75 3.95 -5.31
CA ARG A 180 6.40 5.05 -4.39
C ARG A 180 5.42 6.02 -5.04
N THR A 181 5.75 6.52 -6.23
CA THR A 181 4.93 7.51 -6.92
C THR A 181 3.52 7.01 -7.19
N LEU A 182 3.36 5.78 -7.69
CA LEU A 182 2.07 5.21 -8.04
C LEU A 182 1.23 4.88 -6.78
N VAL A 183 1.86 4.31 -5.75
CA VAL A 183 1.18 4.00 -4.48
C VAL A 183 0.77 5.28 -3.76
N SER A 184 1.64 6.28 -3.67
CA SER A 184 1.34 7.55 -2.96
C SER A 184 0.26 8.39 -3.64
N ARG A 185 0.26 8.50 -4.98
CA ARG A 185 -0.80 9.20 -5.73
C ARG A 185 -2.19 8.66 -5.37
N ARG A 186 -2.30 7.34 -5.29
CA ARG A 186 -3.57 6.68 -4.97
C ARG A 186 -3.96 6.85 -3.50
N LYS A 187 -3.00 6.78 -2.56
CA LYS A 187 -3.27 7.05 -1.13
C LYS A 187 -3.68 8.50 -0.85
N THR A 188 -3.37 9.45 -1.75
CA THR A 188 -3.71 10.87 -1.59
C THR A 188 -5.07 11.24 -2.23
N LEU A 189 -5.56 10.45 -3.18
CA LEU A 189 -6.76 10.72 -3.97
C LEU A 189 -8.06 10.15 -3.37
N VAL A 190 -8.05 9.64 -2.13
CA VAL A 190 -9.23 9.04 -1.45
C VAL A 190 -9.46 9.59 -0.05
#